data_AF-A0A924VKB6-F1
#
_entry.id   AF-A0A924VKB6-F1
#
_cell.length_a   1.000
_cell.length_b   1.000
_cell.length_c   1.000
_cell.angle_alpha   90.00
_cell.angle_beta   90.00
_cell.angle_gamma   90.00
#
_symmetry.space_group_name_H-M   'P 1'
#
loop_
_entity.id
_entity.type
_entity.pdbx_description
1 polymer ?
#
loop_
_entity_poly.entity_id
_entity_poly.type
_entity_poly.pdbx_seq_one_letter_code
_entity_poly.pdbx_strand_id
1 'polypeptide(L)'
;MSNNNVSLHRVLKASPEKVFRAFTEADAIASWFPPYGYLCIIHELDVRVEGKYKMSFRNFSSGKSESFGGKYVDVKPNEFLKNTDEFDDPNLPGV
;
A
#
# COMPACT_ATOMS: atom_id res chain seq x y z
N MET A 1 4.44 11.66 -22.01
CA MET A 1 4.40 10.65 -20.95
C MET A 1 3.33 9.63 -21.30
N SER A 2 3.64 8.34 -21.29
CA SER A 2 2.66 7.28 -21.52
C SER A 2 1.75 7.14 -20.30
N ASN A 3 0.43 7.15 -20.49
CA ASN A 3 -0.56 6.84 -19.45
C ASN A 3 -0.58 5.33 -19.20
N ASN A 4 0.45 4.82 -18.53
CA ASN A 4 0.50 3.41 -18.14
C ASN A 4 -0.46 3.20 -16.97
N ASN A 5 -1.59 2.54 -17.23
CA ASN A 5 -2.61 2.25 -16.23
C ASN A 5 -2.79 0.74 -16.07
N VAL A 6 -2.91 0.29 -14.82
CA VAL A 6 -3.23 -1.09 -14.46
C VAL A 6 -4.56 -1.08 -13.73
N SER A 7 -5.49 -1.95 -14.12
CA SER A 7 -6.81 -2.06 -13.49
C SER A 7 -7.07 -3.50 -13.08
N LEU A 8 -7.40 -3.69 -11.80
CA LEU A 8 -7.70 -4.99 -11.21
C LEU A 8 -9.14 -4.97 -10.69
N HIS A 9 -9.96 -5.90 -11.16
CA HIS A 9 -11.31 -6.13 -10.66
C HIS A 9 -11.37 -7.48 -9.92
N ARG A 10 -11.98 -7.48 -8.73
CA ARG A 10 -12.12 -8.67 -7.86
C ARG A 10 -13.48 -8.66 -7.20
N VAL A 11 -14.09 -9.84 -7.06
CA VAL A 11 -15.31 -10.05 -6.27
C VAL A 11 -14.91 -10.79 -5.00
N LEU A 12 -15.16 -10.19 -3.84
CA LEU A 12 -14.78 -10.73 -2.54
C LEU A 12 -16.03 -11.00 -1.71
N LYS A 13 -16.12 -12.18 -1.09
CA LYS A 13 -17.19 -12.52 -0.14
C LYS A 13 -16.90 -11.91 1.24
N ALA A 14 -16.90 -10.58 1.31
CA ALA A 14 -16.66 -9.80 2.52
C ALA A 14 -17.48 -8.50 2.45
N SER A 15 -17.76 -7.89 3.61
CA SER A 15 -18.41 -6.58 3.64
C SER A 15 -17.41 -5.47 3.24
N PRO A 16 -17.88 -4.35 2.69
CA PRO A 16 -17.01 -3.22 2.34
C PRO A 16 -16.16 -2.72 3.52
N GLU A 17 -16.71 -2.75 4.74
CA GLU A 17 -16.00 -2.34 5.96
C GLU A 17 -14.79 -3.23 6.26
N LYS A 18 -14.94 -4.55 6.07
CA LYS A 18 -13.85 -5.49 6.29
C LYS A 18 -12.74 -5.31 5.25
N VAL A 19 -13.11 -5.05 4.00
CA VAL A 19 -12.15 -4.76 2.92
C VAL A 19 -11.45 -3.44 3.21
N PHE A 20 -12.17 -2.39 3.58
CA PHE A 20 -11.59 -1.09 3.89
C PHE A 20 -10.58 -1.16 5.04
N ARG A 21 -10.92 -1.87 6.13
CA ARG A 21 -9.98 -2.13 7.24
C ARG A 21 -8.72 -2.87 6.79
N ALA A 22 -8.82 -3.79 5.83
CA ALA A 22 -7.64 -4.47 5.28
C ALA A 22 -6.63 -3.53 4.60
N PHE A 23 -7.07 -2.35 4.15
CA PHE A 23 -6.22 -1.33 3.53
C PHE A 23 -5.89 -0.14 4.47
N THR A 24 -6.43 -0.14 5.69
CA THR A 24 -6.34 1.03 6.58
C THR A 24 -5.91 0.70 8.01
N GLU A 25 -5.77 -0.58 8.35
CA GLU A 25 -5.19 -1.06 9.61
C GLU A 25 -3.79 -1.62 9.37
N ALA A 26 -2.82 -1.18 10.18
CA ALA A 26 -1.40 -1.47 9.95
C ALA A 26 -1.08 -2.97 9.98
N ASP A 27 -1.62 -3.70 10.95
CA ASP A 27 -1.46 -5.15 11.08
C ASP A 27 -2.14 -5.92 9.94
N ALA A 28 -3.32 -5.47 9.52
CA ALA A 28 -4.01 -6.04 8.38
C ALA A 28 -3.19 -5.86 7.10
N ILE A 29 -2.77 -4.63 6.76
CA ILE A 29 -1.90 -4.36 5.60
C ILE A 29 -0.65 -5.24 5.65
N ALA A 30 0.03 -5.29 6.79
CA ALA A 30 1.26 -6.05 6.94
C ALA A 30 1.08 -7.56 6.70
N SER A 31 -0.13 -8.09 6.91
CA SER A 31 -0.44 -9.51 6.78
C SER A 31 -0.71 -9.98 5.33
N TRP A 32 -1.14 -9.10 4.42
CA TRP A 32 -1.57 -9.51 3.07
C TRP A 32 -0.96 -8.71 1.92
N PHE A 33 -0.57 -7.46 2.16
CA PHE A 33 -0.07 -6.55 1.13
C PHE A 33 1.31 -6.91 0.56
N PRO A 34 2.30 -7.45 1.33
CA PRO A 34 3.59 -7.76 0.75
C PRO A 34 3.49 -8.92 -0.25
N PRO A 35 4.30 -8.91 -1.33
CA PRO A 35 4.43 -10.06 -2.22
C PRO A 35 4.88 -11.32 -1.45
N TYR A 36 4.59 -12.49 -2.01
CA TYR A 36 5.08 -13.76 -1.45
C TYR A 36 6.60 -13.73 -1.22
N GLY A 37 7.04 -14.17 -0.04
CA GLY A 37 8.44 -14.15 0.36
C GLY A 37 8.95 -12.81 0.92
N TYR A 38 8.09 -11.80 1.06
CA TYR A 38 8.39 -10.53 1.71
C TYR A 38 7.60 -10.37 3.01
N LEU A 39 8.19 -9.63 3.94
CA LEU A 39 7.50 -9.09 5.12
C LEU A 39 7.30 -7.60 4.93
N CYS A 40 6.17 -7.09 5.41
CA CYS A 40 5.87 -5.67 5.43
C CYS A 40 6.18 -5.08 6.81
N ILE A 41 6.86 -3.93 6.82
CA ILE A 41 7.13 -3.12 8.01
C ILE A 41 6.43 -1.79 7.80
N ILE A 42 5.42 -1.50 8.62
CA ILE A 42 4.72 -0.21 8.61
C ILE A 42 5.50 0.79 9.47
N HIS A 43 5.92 1.91 8.87
CA HIS A 43 6.63 2.99 9.56
C HIS A 43 5.69 4.13 9.95
N GLU A 44 4.72 4.44 9.08
CA GLU A 44 3.71 5.48 9.29
C GLU A 44 2.42 5.06 8.57
N LEU A 45 1.27 5.34 9.21
CA LEU A 45 -0.05 5.11 8.62
C LEU A 45 -1.07 6.10 9.21
N ASP A 46 -1.25 7.25 8.56
CA ASP A 46 -2.21 8.28 8.94
C ASP A 46 -3.36 8.35 7.92
N VAL A 47 -4.38 7.52 8.10
CA VAL A 47 -5.48 7.33 7.12
C VAL A 47 -6.51 8.47 7.20
N ARG A 48 -6.13 9.62 6.67
CA ARG A 48 -7.01 10.79 6.46
C ARG A 48 -6.51 11.56 5.25
N VAL A 49 -7.34 12.41 4.66
CA VAL A 49 -6.94 13.26 3.52
C VAL A 49 -5.69 14.08 3.88
N GLU A 50 -4.70 14.07 3.00
CA GLU A 50 -3.33 14.60 3.17
C GLU A 50 -2.47 13.93 4.27
N GLY A 51 -3.00 12.92 4.96
CA GLY A 51 -2.23 12.04 5.84
C GLY A 51 -1.23 11.20 5.04
N LYS A 52 -0.12 10.85 5.67
CA LYS A 52 0.98 10.13 5.05
C LYS A 52 0.95 8.65 5.40
N TYR A 53 1.53 7.84 4.53
CA TYR A 53 1.91 6.48 4.87
C TYR A 53 3.34 6.21 4.40
N LYS A 54 4.01 5.33 5.14
CA LYS A 54 5.37 4.91 4.86
C LYS A 54 5.52 3.45 5.28
N MET A 55 6.05 2.62 4.39
CA MET A 55 6.31 1.22 4.71
C MET A 55 7.54 0.68 3.97
N SER A 56 7.95 -0.53 4.33
CA SER A 56 9.01 -1.24 3.63
C SER A 56 8.65 -2.70 3.42
N PHE A 57 9.03 -3.23 2.27
CA PHE A 57 9.01 -4.66 2.01
C PHE A 57 10.41 -5.21 2.16
N ARG A 58 10.58 -6.07 3.16
CA ARG A 58 11.82 -6.79 3.43
C ARG A 58 11.72 -8.21 2.90
N ASN A 59 12.60 -8.57 1.98
CA ASN A 59 12.74 -9.95 1.52
C ASN A 59 13.12 -10.84 2.72
N PHE A 60 12.34 -11.89 2.96
CA PHE A 60 12.52 -12.73 4.15
C PHE A 60 13.85 -13.48 4.15
N SER A 61 14.29 -13.94 2.97
CA SER A 61 15.48 -14.77 2.82
C SER A 61 16.77 -13.95 2.75
N SER A 62 16.78 -12.86 1.96
CA SER A 62 18.01 -12.06 1.75
C SER A 62 18.16 -10.91 2.75
N GLY A 63 17.10 -10.53 3.46
CA GLY A 63 17.10 -9.36 4.33
C GLY A 63 17.10 -8.01 3.60
N LYS A 64 17.19 -7.98 2.26
CA LYS A 64 17.11 -6.76 1.47
C LYS A 64 15.74 -6.10 1.69
N SER A 65 15.73 -4.78 1.88
CA SER A 65 14.51 -4.01 2.14
C SER A 65 14.40 -2.86 1.16
N GLU A 66 13.21 -2.65 0.62
CA GLU A 66 12.86 -1.49 -0.20
C GLU A 66 11.75 -0.72 0.48
N SER A 67 11.85 0.60 0.50
CA SER A 67 10.88 1.46 1.16
C SER A 67 10.19 2.38 0.17
N PHE A 68 8.94 2.69 0.46
CA PHE A 68 8.09 3.50 -0.38
C PHE A 68 7.01 4.14 0.49
N GLY A 69 6.34 5.15 -0.04
CA GLY A 69 5.31 5.86 0.69
C GLY A 69 4.58 6.86 -0.18
N GLY A 70 3.69 7.60 0.45
CA GLY A 70 2.88 8.58 -0.23
C GLY A 70 1.91 9.25 0.71
N LYS A 71 0.90 9.88 0.12
CA LYS A 71 -0.17 10.55 0.85
C LYS A 71 -1.54 10.09 0.39
N TYR A 72 -2.49 10.08 1.31
CA TYR A 72 -3.89 9.86 1.01
C TYR A 72 -4.49 11.13 0.38
N VAL A 73 -5.03 10.99 -0.82
CA VAL A 73 -5.61 12.08 -1.61
C VAL A 73 -7.12 12.18 -1.39
N ASP A 74 -7.80 11.04 -1.27
CA ASP A 74 -9.24 10.97 -0.98
C ASP A 74 -9.53 9.72 -0.14
N VAL A 75 -10.39 9.86 0.86
CA VAL A 75 -10.73 8.82 1.83
C VAL A 75 -12.22 8.91 2.12
N LYS A 76 -12.99 7.93 1.65
CA LYS A 76 -14.40 7.73 1.99
C LYS A 76 -14.54 6.40 2.73
N PRO A 77 -14.75 6.42 4.05
CA PRO A 77 -14.82 5.20 4.85
C PRO A 77 -15.73 4.15 4.23
N ASN A 78 -15.22 2.93 4.08
CA ASN A 78 -15.95 1.76 3.57
C ASN A 78 -16.42 1.86 2.11
N GLU A 79 -15.97 2.88 1.36
CA GLU A 79 -16.39 3.13 -0.02
C GLU A 79 -15.21 3.32 -0.98
N PHE A 80 -14.25 4.18 -0.62
CA PHE A 80 -13.19 4.60 -1.55
C PHE A 80 -11.90 5.00 -0.83
N LEU A 81 -10.76 4.65 -1.41
CA LEU A 81 -9.43 5.04 -0.95
C LEU A 81 -8.58 5.41 -2.17
N LYS A 82 -7.95 6.59 -2.13
CA LYS A 82 -6.99 7.03 -3.15
C LYS A 82 -5.74 7.55 -2.46
N ASN A 83 -4.59 7.05 -2.86
CA ASN A 83 -3.28 7.51 -2.41
C ASN A 83 -2.32 7.66 -3.58
N THR A 84 -1.27 8.45 -3.38
CA THR A 84 -0.07 8.40 -4.21
C THR A 84 0.83 7.26 -3.72
N ASP A 85 1.78 6.80 -4.53
CA ASP A 85 2.81 5.83 -4.13
C ASP A 85 4.10 6.17 -4.88
N GLU A 86 5.21 6.23 -4.17
CA GLU A 86 6.54 6.52 -4.70
C GLU A 86 7.60 5.73 -3.92
N PHE A 87 8.53 5.12 -4.65
CA PHE A 87 9.70 4.46 -4.06
C PHE A 87 10.72 5.49 -3.60
N ASP A 88 11.42 5.19 -2.50
CA ASP A 88 12.48 6.09 -2.01
C ASP A 88 13.76 6.01 -2.83
N ASP A 89 14.02 4.89 -3.53
CA ASP A 89 15.18 4.76 -4.41
C ASP A 89 14.83 5.29 -5.82
N PRO A 90 15.38 6.47 -6.21
CA PRO A 90 15.09 7.08 -7.50
C PRO A 90 15.75 6.35 -8.68
N ASN A 91 16.62 5.36 -8.42
CA ASN A 91 17.34 4.62 -9.46
C ASN A 91 16.64 3.31 -9.84
N LEU A 92 15.45 3.04 -9.29
CA LEU A 92 14.71 1.83 -9.63
C LEU A 92 14.24 1.86 -11.09
N PRO A 93 14.37 0.75 -11.82
CA PRO A 93 13.91 0.68 -13.20
C PRO A 93 12.40 0.94 -13.29
N GLY A 94 11.99 1.84 -14.19
CA GLY A 94 10.58 2.12 -14.45
C GLY A 94 9.95 3.20 -13.57
N VAL A 95 10.75 3.87 -12.72
CA VAL A 95 10.43 5.17 -12.10
C VAL A 95 10.60 6.29 -13.13
#